data_AF-R0GGB4-F1
#
_entry.id   AF-R0GGB4-F1
#
_cell.length_a   1.000
_cell.length_b   1.000
_cell.length_c   1.000
_cell.angle_alpha   90.00
_cell.angle_beta   90.00
_cell.angle_gamma   90.00
#
_symmetry.space_group_name_H-M   'P 1'
#
loop_
_entity.id
_entity.type
_entity.pdbx_description
1 polymer ?
#
loop_
_entity_poly.entity_id
_entity_poly.type
_entity_poly.pdbx_seq_one_letter_code
_entity_poly.pdbx_strand_id
1 'polypeptide(L)'
;MMIMQINYSELEEEKEWLDLYAELSLFSKWQANRDGLESAKPFEMKKIVVRTRENVESWKKVKAKNAIFYISFKTRCGQDCNGIIRKTTDDSE
;
A
#
# COMPACT_ATOMS: atom_id res chain seq x y z
N MET A 1 11.48 -3.31 -16.55
CA MET A 1 10.94 -3.17 -15.18
C MET A 1 10.60 -1.71 -14.96
N MET A 2 9.40 -1.41 -14.48
CA MET A 2 8.92 -0.03 -14.38
C MET A 2 8.65 0.34 -12.92
N ILE A 3 9.00 1.58 -12.56
CA ILE A 3 8.74 2.18 -11.24
C ILE A 3 7.91 3.42 -11.49
N MET A 4 6.91 3.65 -10.64
CA MET A 4 6.08 4.84 -10.76
C MET A 4 5.52 5.28 -9.40
N GLN A 5 5.51 6.59 -9.18
CA GLN A 5 4.84 7.22 -8.05
C GLN A 5 3.39 7.54 -8.42
N ILE A 6 2.46 7.23 -7.50
CA ILE A 6 1.02 7.42 -7.70
C ILE A 6 0.50 8.46 -6.73
N ASN A 7 -0.42 9.30 -7.21
CA ASN A 7 -1.15 10.23 -6.38
C ASN A 7 -2.35 9.51 -5.73
N TYR A 8 -2.39 9.48 -4.40
CA TYR A 8 -3.45 8.79 -3.66
C TYR A 8 -4.84 9.38 -3.89
N SER A 9 -4.95 10.68 -4.17
CA SER A 9 -6.25 11.32 -4.41
C SER A 9 -6.91 10.88 -5.72
N GLU A 10 -6.15 10.28 -6.64
CA GLU A 10 -6.63 9.80 -7.94
C GLU A 10 -7.11 8.33 -7.90
N LEU A 11 -7.02 7.67 -6.74
CA LEU A 11 -7.19 6.22 -6.57
C LEU A 11 -8.45 5.86 -5.77
N GLU A 12 -9.61 6.40 -6.12
CA GLU A 12 -10.84 6.24 -5.32
C GLU A 12 -11.25 4.76 -5.13
N GLU A 13 -11.11 3.93 -6.17
CA GLU A 13 -11.45 2.50 -6.12
C GLU A 13 -10.42 1.68 -5.32
N GLU A 14 -9.19 2.17 -5.18
CA GLU A 14 -8.08 1.43 -4.59
C GLU A 14 -7.77 1.79 -3.14
N LYS A 15 -8.37 2.86 -2.61
CA LYS A 15 -8.11 3.34 -1.25
C LYS A 15 -8.27 2.23 -0.22
N GLU A 16 -9.34 1.44 -0.32
CA GLU A 16 -9.66 0.39 0.66
C GLU A 16 -8.53 -0.65 0.81
N TRP A 17 -8.01 -1.18 -0.30
CA TRP A 17 -6.94 -2.18 -0.20
C TRP A 17 -5.56 -1.55 0.01
N LEU A 18 -5.35 -0.29 -0.37
CA LEU A 18 -4.14 0.46 -0.02
C LEU A 18 -4.07 0.74 1.49
N ASP A 19 -5.21 1.05 2.10
CA ASP A 19 -5.35 1.14 3.54
C ASP A 19 -5.09 -0.23 4.19
N LEU A 20 -5.59 -1.33 3.62
CA LEU A 20 -5.24 -2.69 4.06
C LEU A 20 -3.72 -2.95 4.01
N TYR A 21 -3.00 -2.43 3.01
CA TYR A 21 -1.54 -2.55 2.95
C TYR A 21 -0.85 -1.73 4.05
N ALA A 22 -1.39 -0.56 4.39
CA ALA A 22 -0.92 0.22 5.54
C ALA A 22 -1.19 -0.51 6.86
N GLU A 23 -2.37 -1.11 7.03
CA GLU A 23 -2.73 -1.95 8.17
C GLU A 23 -1.76 -3.13 8.32
N LEU A 24 -1.53 -3.89 7.25
CA LEU A 24 -0.63 -5.03 7.24
C LEU A 24 0.80 -4.61 7.61
N SER A 25 1.25 -3.46 7.09
CA SER A 25 2.57 -2.90 7.42
C SER A 25 2.68 -2.55 8.91
N LEU A 26 1.67 -1.88 9.47
CA LEU A 26 1.66 -1.50 10.88
C LEU A 26 1.52 -2.71 11.81
N PHE A 27 0.63 -3.64 11.47
CA PHE A 27 0.40 -4.88 12.20
C PHE A 27 1.67 -5.73 12.30
N SER A 28 2.44 -5.82 11.21
CA SER A 28 3.73 -6.53 11.18
C SER A 28 4.77 -5.89 12.12
N LYS A 29 4.75 -4.56 12.27
CA LYS A 29 5.65 -3.82 13.16
C LYS A 29 5.28 -3.96 14.63
N TRP A 30 3.99 -3.99 14.94
CA TRP A 30 3.47 -3.97 16.31
C TRP A 30 3.14 -5.35 16.88
N GLN A 31 3.64 -6.41 16.24
CA GLN A 31 3.51 -7.79 16.72
C GLN A 31 2.07 -8.16 17.11
N ALA A 32 1.10 -7.77 16.27
CA ALA A 32 -0.32 -8.05 16.46
C ALA A 32 -1.04 -7.36 17.64
N ASN A 33 -0.53 -6.25 18.17
CA ASN A 33 -1.31 -5.40 19.09
C ASN A 33 -2.52 -4.78 18.36
N ARG A 34 -3.68 -5.43 18.47
CA ARG A 34 -4.94 -5.01 17.82
C ARG A 34 -5.45 -3.66 18.31
N ASP A 35 -5.38 -3.41 19.61
CA ASP A 35 -5.86 -2.15 20.20
C ASP A 35 -5.02 -0.97 19.72
N GLY A 36 -3.71 -1.18 19.62
CA GLY A 36 -2.80 -0.23 18.98
C GLY A 36 -3.22 0.05 17.54
N LEU A 37 -3.40 -0.99 16.72
CA LEU A 37 -3.74 -0.84 15.30
C LEU A 37 -5.01 -0.01 15.09
N GLU A 38 -6.09 -0.28 15.83
CA GLU A 38 -7.34 0.46 15.69
C GLU A 38 -7.20 1.92 16.12
N SER A 39 -6.42 2.20 17.18
CA SER A 39 -6.13 3.58 17.61
C SER A 39 -5.31 4.38 16.58
N ALA A 40 -4.59 3.69 15.69
CA ALA A 40 -3.73 4.30 14.67
C ALA A 40 -4.45 4.67 13.37
N LYS A 41 -5.66 4.14 13.12
CA LYS A 41 -6.51 4.45 11.95
C LYS A 41 -7.25 5.78 12.14
N PRO A 42 -7.70 6.52 11.10
CA PRO A 42 -7.39 6.28 9.69
C PRO A 42 -5.94 6.67 9.38
N PHE A 43 -5.43 6.18 8.27
CA PHE A 43 -4.10 6.52 7.78
C PHE A 43 -4.16 7.67 6.80
N GLU A 44 -3.23 8.61 6.92
CA GLU A 44 -2.98 9.62 5.92
C GLU A 44 -1.91 9.09 4.95
N MET A 45 -2.33 8.63 3.77
CA MET A 45 -1.41 8.13 2.76
C MET A 45 -0.60 9.27 2.14
N LYS A 46 0.73 9.19 2.25
CA LYS A 46 1.65 10.25 1.81
C LYS A 46 2.31 9.95 0.47
N LYS A 47 2.71 8.70 0.27
CA LYS A 47 3.44 8.30 -0.95
C LYS A 47 3.15 6.85 -1.28
N ILE A 48 2.86 6.59 -2.54
CA ILE A 48 2.76 5.24 -3.09
C ILE A 48 3.71 5.15 -4.28
N VAL A 49 4.60 4.17 -4.25
CA VAL A 49 5.44 3.81 -5.40
C VAL A 49 5.17 2.36 -5.74
N VAL A 50 4.85 2.11 -7.01
CA VAL A 50 4.59 0.76 -7.51
C VAL A 50 5.68 0.36 -8.47
N ARG A 51 6.22 -0.84 -8.25
CA ARG A 51 7.23 -1.49 -9.10
C ARG A 51 6.62 -2.76 -9.68
N THR A 52 6.51 -2.83 -11.00
CA THR A 52 5.98 -4.01 -11.70
C THR A 52 6.77 -4.31 -12.99
N ARG A 53 6.61 -5.54 -13.50
CA ARG A 53 7.09 -5.96 -14.82
C ARG A 53 6.03 -5.78 -15.91
N GLU A 54 4.76 -5.60 -15.54
CA GLU A 54 3.66 -5.40 -16.47
C GLU A 54 3.79 -4.06 -17.20
N ASN A 55 3.64 -4.07 -18.52
CA ASN A 55 3.71 -2.89 -19.36
C ASN A 55 2.31 -2.27 -19.54
N VAL A 56 1.83 -1.62 -18.49
CA VAL A 56 0.52 -0.94 -18.48
C VAL A 56 0.69 0.57 -18.33
N GLU A 57 -0.35 1.33 -18.68
CA GLU A 57 -0.43 2.77 -18.39
C GLU A 57 -0.08 3.05 -16.93
N SER A 58 0.50 4.22 -16.71
CA SER A 58 0.96 4.71 -15.43
C SER A 58 0.02 4.34 -14.27
N TRP A 59 -1.15 4.97 -14.16
CA TRP A 59 -2.08 4.74 -13.04
C TRP A 59 -2.55 3.27 -12.92
N LYS A 60 -2.68 2.53 -14.04
CA LYS A 60 -3.11 1.12 -14.05
C LYS A 60 -2.11 0.17 -13.38
N LYS A 61 -0.85 0.58 -13.18
CA LYS A 61 0.16 -0.25 -12.49
C LYS A 61 -0.23 -0.61 -11.06
N VAL A 62 -1.07 0.21 -10.42
CA VAL A 62 -1.62 -0.08 -9.08
C VAL A 62 -2.45 -1.36 -9.07
N LYS A 63 -3.09 -1.69 -10.21
CA LYS A 63 -3.90 -2.89 -10.43
C LYS A 63 -3.11 -4.09 -10.96
N ALA A 64 -1.79 -3.96 -11.13
CA ALA A 64 -0.94 -5.05 -11.62
C ALA A 64 -1.14 -6.33 -10.80
N LYS A 65 -1.12 -7.48 -11.46
CA LYS A 65 -1.20 -8.80 -10.81
C LYS A 65 0.00 -9.00 -9.89
N ASN A 66 1.20 -8.76 -10.43
CA ASN A 66 2.46 -8.94 -9.73
C ASN A 66 3.16 -7.59 -9.56
N ALA A 67 3.29 -7.12 -8.31
CA ALA A 67 3.88 -5.82 -8.01
C ALA A 67 4.49 -5.74 -6.62
N ILE A 68 5.45 -4.83 -6.47
CA ILE A 68 5.98 -4.40 -5.17
C ILE A 68 5.49 -2.97 -4.94
N PHE A 69 4.82 -2.78 -3.81
CA PHE A 69 4.30 -1.51 -3.32
C PHE A 69 5.22 -0.98 -2.23
N TYR A 70 5.69 0.25 -2.39
CA TYR A 70 6.35 1.01 -1.34
C TYR A 70 5.38 2.10 -0.93
N ILE A 71 4.87 2.00 0.30
CA ILE A 71 3.89 2.93 0.83
C ILE A 71 4.50 3.71 2.00
N SER A 72 4.18 4.99 2.07
CA SER A 72 4.46 5.85 3.22
C SER A 72 3.15 6.46 3.68
N PHE A 73 2.87 6.38 4.97
CA PHE A 73 1.63 6.86 5.56
C PHE A 73 1.87 7.37 6.97
N LYS A 74 0.99 8.25 7.44
CA LYS A 74 0.98 8.75 8.81
C LYS A 74 -0.22 8.20 9.55
N THR A 75 -0.01 7.75 10.78
CA THR A 75 -1.09 7.27 11.65
C THR A 75 -1.85 8.43 12.29
N ARG A 76 -3.06 8.18 12.81
CA ARG A 76 -3.81 9.15 13.63
C ARG A 76 -2.98 9.70 14.79
N CYS A 77 -2.14 8.86 15.40
CA CYS A 77 -1.25 9.25 16.50
C CYS A 77 -0.07 10.13 16.05
N GLY A 78 0.03 10.45 14.76
CA GLY A 78 1.05 11.32 14.20
C GLY A 78 2.35 10.61 13.80
N GLN A 79 2.41 9.29 13.90
CA GLN A 79 3.61 8.52 13.59
C GLN A 79 3.74 8.29 12.08
N ASP A 80 4.91 8.60 11.52
CA ASP A 80 5.25 8.25 10.13
C ASP A 80 5.69 6.79 10.02
N CYS A 81 5.12 6.09 9.04
CA CYS A 81 5.33 4.67 8.78
C CYS A 81 5.63 4.43 7.31
N ASN A 82 6.46 3.42 7.04
CA ASN A 82 6.76 2.93 5.70
C ASN A 82 6.44 1.43 5.63
N GLY A 83 5.92 0.99 4.50
CA GLY A 83 5.59 -0.40 4.21
C GLY A 83 6.15 -0.83 2.87
N ILE A 84 6.62 -2.09 2.78
CA ILE A 84 6.98 -2.73 1.52
C ILE A 84 6.12 -3.99 1.40
N ILE A 85 5.15 -3.97 0.49
CA ILE A 85 4.24 -5.08 0.25
C ILE A 85 4.54 -5.68 -1.12
N ARG A 86 4.76 -7.00 -1.16
CA ARG A 86 4.87 -7.75 -2.42
C ARG A 86 3.57 -8.50 -2.67
N LYS A 87 2.85 -8.10 -3.72
CA LYS A 87 1.70 -8.83 -4.24
C LYS A 87 2.18 -9.80 -5.32
N THR A 88 1.85 -11.07 -5.13
CA THR A 88 2.06 -12.12 -6.12
C THR A 88 0.74 -12.86 -6.34
N THR A 89 0.44 -13.17 -7.58
CA THR A 89 -0.71 -14.01 -7.96
C THR A 89 -0.17 -15.17 -8.77
N ASP A 90 -0.63 -16.38 -8.46
CA ASP A 90 -0.30 -17.56 -9.25
C ASP A 90 -1.01 -17.48 -10.61
N ASP A 91 -0.34 -17.91 -11.68
CA ASP A 91 -0.86 -17.86 -13.05
C ASP A 91 -1.93 -18.94 -13.33
N SER A 92 -2.61 -19.44 -12.31
CA SER A 92 -3.70 -20.41 -12.47
C SER A 92 -4.92 -19.72 -13.08
N GLU A 93 -5.03 -19.87 -14.41
CA GLU A 93 -6.24 -19.66 -15.23
C GLU A 93 -7.40 -20.59 -14.83
#